data_AF-X1IWC4-F1
#
_entry.id   AF-X1IWC4-F1
#
_cell.length_a   1.000
_cell.length_b   1.000
_cell.length_c   1.000
_cell.angle_alpha   90.00
_cell.angle_beta   90.00
_cell.angle_gamma   90.00
#
_symmetry.space_group_name_H-M   'P 1'
#
loop_
_entity.id
_entity.type
_entity.pdbx_description
1 polymer ?
#
loop_
_entity_poly.entity_id
_entity_poly.type
_entity_poly.pdbx_seq_one_letter_code
_entity_poly.pdbx_strand_id
1 'polypeptide(L)'
;TSERDFWILRDERDRLSKFVREQRLTMDAEGCLKEVSVEMWREYVRQTHAFRSGERVRRFFEPINGGVAEAASRVCAGHWLDFEDLQDYRSYPPDFSVLRETVNLRALAVYLRLIDLFDLAEDRTPYVIWKFVAPRDPRSKMEWAKHRALRPVTCPQYQQGRVIQVDGSTDDHDVYAALEDLRVWCEEQLRGCSDLLARMNDPRHKLDLYHIDWRVAARGFKPVSVQFEFHRNRMFEILSDEIYQGDPY
;
A
#
# COMPACT_ATOMS: atom_id res chain seq x y z
N THR A 1 12.35 3.99 29.87
CA THR A 1 10.97 3.99 29.31
C THR A 1 10.37 2.65 29.63
N SER A 2 9.21 2.57 30.31
CA SER A 2 8.63 1.27 30.65
C SER A 2 8.23 0.53 29.37
N GLU A 3 8.23 -0.81 29.38
CA GLU A 3 7.79 -1.65 28.24
C GLU A 3 6.34 -1.38 27.78
N ARG A 4 5.60 -0.50 28.44
CA ARG A 4 4.19 -0.22 28.17
C ARG A 4 3.95 0.78 27.02
N ASP A 5 4.98 1.45 26.51
CA ASP A 5 4.85 2.49 25.44
C ASP A 5 5.50 2.07 24.10
N PHE A 6 5.67 0.78 23.84
CA PHE A 6 6.34 0.28 22.64
C PHE A 6 5.52 0.40 21.35
N TRP A 7 4.20 0.61 21.45
CA TRP A 7 3.32 0.69 20.29
C TRP A 7 2.72 2.07 20.07
N ILE A 8 2.68 2.96 21.06
CA ILE A 8 1.99 4.26 20.97
C ILE A 8 2.85 5.27 20.20
N LEU A 9 2.27 5.88 19.16
CA LEU A 9 2.89 6.96 18.40
C LEU A 9 2.90 8.27 19.20
N ARG A 10 3.84 9.17 18.91
CA ARG A 10 3.91 10.47 19.60
C ARG A 10 2.66 11.33 19.36
N ASP A 11 2.06 11.19 18.17
CA ASP A 11 0.86 11.88 17.69
C ASP A 11 -0.37 10.94 17.69
N GLU A 12 -0.38 9.87 18.51
CA GLU A 12 -1.44 8.85 18.52
C GLU A 12 -2.83 9.46 18.69
N ARG A 13 -2.97 10.44 19.61
CA ARG A 13 -4.24 11.11 19.88
C ARG A 13 -4.78 11.81 18.64
N ASP A 14 -3.93 12.51 17.90
CA ASP A 14 -4.32 13.26 16.70
C ASP A 14 -4.70 12.30 15.57
N ARG A 15 -3.91 11.24 15.38
CA ARG A 15 -4.19 10.18 14.40
C ARG A 15 -5.50 9.45 14.70
N LEU A 16 -5.73 9.09 15.96
CA LEU A 16 -6.97 8.42 16.36
C LEU A 16 -8.17 9.35 16.17
N SER A 17 -8.05 10.63 16.54
CA SER A 17 -9.10 11.62 16.34
C SER A 17 -9.43 11.83 14.85
N LYS A 18 -8.41 11.88 13.99
CA LYS A 18 -8.59 11.94 12.52
C LYS A 18 -9.30 10.69 12.00
N PHE A 19 -8.84 9.51 12.39
CA PHE A 19 -9.43 8.23 12.01
C PHE A 19 -10.90 8.13 12.42
N VAL A 20 -11.23 8.53 13.65
CA VAL A 20 -12.62 8.56 14.16
C VAL A 20 -13.53 9.44 13.31
N ARG A 21 -13.03 10.62 12.92
CA ARG A 21 -13.77 11.55 12.05
C ARG A 21 -13.99 10.97 10.66
N GLU A 22 -12.97 10.35 10.07
CA GLU A 22 -13.02 9.75 8.74
C GLU A 22 -13.98 8.55 8.70
N GLN A 23 -13.97 7.72 9.74
CA GLN A 23 -14.84 6.56 9.89
C GLN A 23 -16.24 6.90 10.45
N ARG A 24 -16.51 8.19 10.75
CA ARG A 24 -17.77 8.70 11.29
C ARG A 24 -18.24 7.94 12.56
N LEU A 25 -17.31 7.58 13.43
CA LEU A 25 -17.63 6.84 14.66
C LEU A 25 -18.28 7.77 15.69
N THR A 26 -19.21 7.23 16.48
CA THR A 26 -19.92 7.97 17.50
C THR A 26 -19.09 8.11 18.78
N MET A 27 -19.03 9.33 19.30
CA MET A 27 -18.48 9.63 20.62
C MET A 27 -19.63 9.69 21.64
N ASP A 28 -19.35 9.40 22.92
CA ASP A 28 -20.26 9.71 24.02
C ASP A 28 -20.34 11.22 24.30
N ALA A 29 -21.17 11.58 25.27
CA ALA A 29 -21.38 12.96 25.68
C ALA A 29 -20.11 13.59 26.28
N GLU A 30 -19.16 12.76 26.73
CA GLU A 30 -17.87 13.13 27.29
C GLU A 30 -16.77 13.24 26.23
N GLY A 31 -17.07 12.97 24.95
CA GLY A 31 -16.12 13.01 23.85
C GLY A 31 -15.19 11.79 23.78
N CYS A 32 -15.50 10.72 24.51
CA CYS A 32 -14.81 9.44 24.44
C CYS A 32 -15.46 8.53 23.38
N LEU A 33 -14.65 7.67 22.75
CA LEU A 33 -15.17 6.62 21.89
C LEU A 33 -15.91 5.58 22.74
N LYS A 34 -17.22 5.44 22.54
CA LYS A 34 -18.05 4.48 23.30
C LYS A 34 -17.56 3.04 23.14
N GLU A 35 -17.51 2.59 21.88
CA GLU A 35 -17.04 1.26 21.51
C GLU A 35 -16.40 1.32 20.13
N VAL A 36 -15.20 0.75 19.99
CA VAL A 36 -14.52 0.57 18.71
C VAL A 36 -14.50 -0.92 18.43
N SER A 37 -15.13 -1.34 17.33
CA SER A 37 -15.13 -2.76 16.96
C SER A 37 -13.70 -3.26 16.70
N VAL A 38 -13.50 -4.58 16.78
CA VAL A 38 -12.20 -5.19 16.52
C VAL A 38 -11.74 -4.90 15.09
N GLU A 39 -12.65 -4.88 14.13
CA GLU A 39 -12.40 -4.57 12.72
C GLU A 39 -11.90 -3.14 12.57
N MET A 40 -12.53 -2.20 13.27
CA MET A 40 -12.18 -0.79 13.25
C MET A 40 -10.79 -0.55 13.88
N TRP A 41 -10.48 -1.25 14.97
CA TRP A 41 -9.13 -1.25 15.55
C TRP A 41 -8.09 -1.83 14.61
N ARG A 42 -8.38 -2.95 13.94
CA ARG A 42 -7.47 -3.56 12.95
C ARG A 42 -7.19 -2.59 11.80
N GLU A 43 -8.23 -1.89 11.33
CA GLU A 43 -8.09 -0.91 10.26
C GLU A 43 -7.24 0.29 10.71
N TYR A 44 -7.43 0.80 11.94
CA TYR A 44 -6.56 1.84 12.49
C TYR A 44 -5.09 1.40 12.61
N VAL A 45 -4.86 0.18 13.12
CA VAL A 45 -3.51 -0.40 13.19
C VAL A 45 -2.92 -0.55 11.79
N ARG A 46 -3.71 -1.01 10.81
CA ARG A 46 -3.31 -1.11 9.40
C ARG A 46 -2.92 0.25 8.82
N GLN A 47 -3.69 1.31 9.07
CA GLN A 47 -3.37 2.65 8.55
C GLN A 47 -2.16 3.29 9.25
N THR A 48 -1.81 2.82 10.45
CA THR A 48 -0.71 3.37 11.26
C THR A 48 0.54 2.48 11.29
N HIS A 49 0.50 1.28 10.69
CA HIS A 49 1.55 0.27 10.86
C HIS A 49 2.94 0.76 10.43
N ALA A 50 3.02 1.46 9.29
CA ALA A 50 4.26 2.00 8.75
C ALA A 50 4.94 2.97 9.71
N PHE A 51 4.17 3.87 10.32
CA PHE A 51 4.66 4.82 11.32
C PHE A 51 5.10 4.11 12.62
N ARG A 52 4.36 3.09 13.06
CA ARG A 52 4.71 2.31 14.26
C ARG A 52 5.99 1.51 14.05
N SER A 53 6.13 0.89 12.88
CA SER A 53 7.36 0.22 12.45
C SER A 53 8.52 1.21 12.40
N GLY A 54 8.30 2.41 11.85
CA GLY A 54 9.28 3.50 11.83
C GLY A 54 9.76 3.87 13.23
N GLU A 55 8.85 4.09 14.19
CA GLU A 55 9.23 4.40 15.58
C GLU A 55 10.03 3.27 16.25
N ARG A 56 9.70 2.00 15.96
CA ARG A 56 10.48 0.85 16.47
C ARG A 56 11.89 0.83 15.89
N VAL A 57 12.01 1.00 14.58
CA VAL A 57 13.29 1.06 13.87
C VAL A 57 14.13 2.25 14.36
N ARG A 58 13.49 3.43 14.54
CA ARG A 58 14.13 4.62 15.11
C ARG A 58 14.74 4.30 16.46
N ARG A 59 13.96 3.77 17.40
CA ARG A 59 14.42 3.43 18.76
C ARG A 59 15.54 2.40 18.76
N PHE A 60 15.53 1.45 17.83
CA PHE A 60 16.59 0.45 17.70
C PHE A 60 17.91 1.07 17.26
N PHE A 61 17.89 1.96 16.26
CA PHE A 61 19.10 2.59 15.73
C PHE A 61 19.53 3.85 16.48
N GLU A 62 18.66 4.46 17.28
CA GLU A 62 18.94 5.72 18.00
C GLU A 62 20.19 5.63 18.91
N PRO A 63 20.43 4.54 19.66
CA PRO A 63 21.68 4.35 20.40
C PRO A 63 22.93 4.13 19.52
N ILE A 64 22.74 3.71 18.26
CA ILE A 64 23.83 3.42 17.31
C ILE A 64 24.22 4.70 16.57
N ASN A 65 23.23 5.35 15.94
CA ASN A 65 23.40 6.62 15.24
C ASN A 65 22.04 7.28 14.97
N GLY A 66 21.88 8.54 15.41
CA GLY A 66 20.64 9.30 15.21
C GLY A 66 20.26 9.53 13.74
N GLY A 67 21.23 9.75 12.86
CA GLY A 67 20.98 9.94 11.42
C GLY A 67 20.50 8.66 10.74
N VAL A 68 21.08 7.50 11.08
CA VAL A 68 20.60 6.19 10.61
C VAL A 68 19.19 5.93 11.14
N ALA A 69 18.95 6.21 12.42
CA ALA A 69 17.64 6.03 13.05
C ALA A 69 16.55 6.86 12.36
N GLU A 70 16.84 8.13 12.07
CA GLU A 70 15.92 9.02 11.38
C GLU A 70 15.68 8.59 9.94
N ALA A 71 16.74 8.30 9.18
CA ALA A 71 16.64 7.84 7.80
C ALA A 71 15.79 6.55 7.70
N ALA A 72 16.11 5.54 8.50
CA ALA A 72 15.41 4.26 8.49
C ALA A 72 13.95 4.41 8.92
N SER A 73 13.67 5.24 9.94
CA SER A 73 12.29 5.55 10.36
C SER A 73 11.48 6.25 9.28
N ARG A 74 12.07 7.22 8.56
CA ARG A 74 11.41 7.93 7.46
C ARG A 74 11.15 6.99 6.29
N VAL A 75 12.09 6.11 5.94
CA VAL A 75 11.86 5.08 4.90
C VAL A 75 10.72 4.13 5.29
N CYS A 76 10.64 3.71 6.55
CA CYS A 76 9.52 2.93 7.07
C CYS A 76 8.19 3.70 7.02
N ALA A 77 8.13 5.00 7.26
CA ALA A 77 6.88 5.74 7.08
C ALA A 77 6.55 5.91 5.58
N GLY A 78 7.56 6.26 4.78
CA GLY A 78 7.43 6.65 3.39
C GLY A 78 6.93 5.55 2.47
N HIS A 79 7.20 4.26 2.77
CA HIS A 79 6.68 3.18 1.93
C HIS A 79 5.14 3.12 1.88
N TRP A 80 4.46 3.79 2.82
CA TRP A 80 3.01 3.82 2.94
C TRP A 80 2.38 5.17 2.58
N LEU A 81 3.17 6.24 2.44
CA LEU A 81 2.65 7.59 2.17
C LEU A 81 2.23 7.78 0.71
N ASP A 82 1.28 8.66 0.44
CA ASP A 82 0.89 8.96 -0.95
C ASP A 82 2.06 9.58 -1.74
N PHE A 83 2.00 9.50 -3.09
CA PHE A 83 3.06 10.02 -3.95
C PHE A 83 3.30 11.53 -3.79
N GLU A 84 2.28 12.28 -3.36
CA GLU A 84 2.36 13.71 -3.08
C GLU A 84 3.20 13.99 -1.83
N ASP A 85 2.98 13.24 -0.76
CA ASP A 85 3.75 13.35 0.48
C ASP A 85 5.23 12.99 0.27
N LEU A 86 5.51 11.98 -0.57
CA LEU A 86 6.88 11.60 -0.93
C LEU A 86 7.62 12.68 -1.75
N GLN A 87 6.90 13.61 -2.39
CA GLN A 87 7.50 14.74 -3.10
C GLN A 87 7.97 15.86 -2.17
N ASP A 88 7.59 15.86 -0.89
CA ASP A 88 8.09 16.84 0.07
C ASP A 88 9.61 16.71 0.26
N TYR A 89 10.36 17.69 -0.23
CA TYR A 89 11.82 17.73 -0.12
C TYR A 89 12.32 17.93 1.31
N ARG A 90 11.47 18.37 2.25
CA ARG A 90 11.87 18.48 3.66
C ARG A 90 11.81 17.13 4.36
N SER A 91 10.75 16.37 4.11
CA SER A 91 10.56 15.04 4.70
C SER A 91 11.35 13.95 3.97
N TYR A 92 11.43 14.03 2.64
CA TYR A 92 12.13 13.05 1.79
C TYR A 92 13.13 13.71 0.83
N PRO A 93 14.19 14.35 1.37
CA PRO A 93 15.28 14.90 0.56
C PRO A 93 16.06 13.79 -0.18
N PRO A 94 16.54 14.06 -1.41
CA PRO A 94 17.44 13.16 -2.14
C PRO A 94 18.89 13.17 -1.61
N ASP A 95 19.22 14.11 -0.74
CA ASP A 95 20.58 14.41 -0.27
C ASP A 95 20.73 14.38 1.26
N PHE A 96 19.98 13.52 1.93
CA PHE A 96 20.03 13.38 3.39
C PHE A 96 21.40 12.87 3.87
N SER A 97 22.00 13.54 4.85
CA SER A 97 23.33 13.17 5.35
C SER A 97 23.25 12.08 6.43
N VAL A 98 23.92 10.95 6.21
CA VAL A 98 24.03 9.84 7.17
C VAL A 98 25.47 9.36 7.19
N LEU A 99 26.13 9.37 8.36
CA LEU A 99 27.50 8.87 8.52
C LEU A 99 28.52 9.43 7.51
N ARG A 100 28.36 10.69 7.11
CA ARG A 100 29.16 11.41 6.08
C ARG A 100 28.91 10.94 4.64
N GLU A 101 27.89 10.11 4.42
CA GLU A 101 27.39 9.73 3.11
C GLU A 101 26.10 10.48 2.79
N THR A 102 25.83 10.63 1.50
CA THR A 102 24.57 11.21 1.00
C THR A 102 23.60 10.09 0.67
N VAL A 103 22.43 10.11 1.32
CA VAL A 103 21.38 9.10 1.20
C VAL A 103 20.14 9.72 0.57
N ASN A 104 19.60 9.03 -0.42
CA ASN A 104 18.38 9.44 -1.10
C ASN A 104 17.16 8.82 -0.43
N LEU A 105 16.53 9.54 0.51
CA LEU A 105 15.42 9.02 1.30
C LEU A 105 14.18 8.71 0.45
N ARG A 106 13.90 9.55 -0.55
CA ARG A 106 12.78 9.34 -1.48
C ARG A 106 12.96 8.05 -2.25
N ALA A 107 14.15 7.81 -2.80
CA ALA A 107 14.44 6.57 -3.52
C ALA A 107 14.30 5.33 -2.65
N LEU A 108 14.87 5.36 -1.43
CA LEU A 108 14.75 4.24 -0.50
C LEU A 108 13.30 3.94 -0.09
N ALA A 109 12.47 4.96 0.14
CA ALA A 109 11.05 4.80 0.43
C ALA A 109 10.30 4.15 -0.75
N VAL A 110 10.59 4.58 -1.99
CA VAL A 110 10.03 3.98 -3.20
C VAL A 110 10.45 2.51 -3.36
N TYR A 111 11.73 2.19 -3.12
CA TYR A 111 12.21 0.82 -3.22
C TYR A 111 11.55 -0.08 -2.17
N LEU A 112 11.46 0.37 -0.92
CA LEU A 112 10.77 -0.40 0.12
C LEU A 112 9.28 -0.60 -0.20
N ARG A 113 8.61 0.42 -0.73
CA ARG A 113 7.20 0.32 -1.19
C ARG A 113 7.04 -0.78 -2.22
N LEU A 114 7.89 -0.83 -3.24
CA LEU A 114 7.79 -1.84 -4.28
C LEU A 114 8.14 -3.23 -3.76
N ILE A 115 9.13 -3.36 -2.87
CA ILE A 115 9.46 -4.63 -2.22
C ILE A 115 8.26 -5.17 -1.44
N ASP A 116 7.62 -4.35 -0.60
CA ASP A 116 6.44 -4.76 0.18
C ASP A 116 5.23 -5.07 -0.71
N LEU A 117 5.03 -4.30 -1.80
CA LEU A 117 3.96 -4.51 -2.76
C LEU A 117 4.09 -5.85 -3.50
N PHE A 118 5.31 -6.22 -3.92
CA PHE A 118 5.58 -7.43 -4.68
C PHE A 118 5.92 -8.65 -3.82
N ASP A 119 5.93 -8.51 -2.50
CA ASP A 119 5.83 -9.61 -1.56
C ASP A 119 4.37 -10.13 -1.55
N LEU A 120 3.94 -10.75 -2.66
CA LEU A 120 2.53 -11.07 -2.93
C LEU A 120 2.26 -12.55 -3.21
N ALA A 121 3.28 -13.40 -3.15
CA ALA A 121 3.20 -14.79 -3.54
C ALA A 121 3.09 -15.75 -2.34
N GLU A 122 2.96 -17.05 -2.62
CA GLU A 122 2.72 -18.09 -1.61
C GLU A 122 3.84 -18.22 -0.56
N ASP A 123 5.06 -17.75 -0.87
CA ASP A 123 6.20 -17.69 0.04
C ASP A 123 6.04 -16.63 1.14
N ARG A 124 5.17 -15.63 0.94
CA ARG A 124 4.68 -14.72 2.00
C ARG A 124 3.78 -15.43 3.01
N THR A 125 3.03 -16.43 2.55
CA THR A 125 2.06 -17.18 3.37
C THR A 125 2.38 -18.67 3.44
N PRO A 126 3.49 -19.07 4.09
CA PRO A 126 3.85 -20.48 4.21
C PRO A 126 2.69 -21.31 4.76
N TYR A 127 2.42 -22.46 4.15
CA TYR A 127 1.33 -23.36 4.56
C TYR A 127 1.37 -23.72 6.06
N VAL A 128 2.57 -23.81 6.64
CA VAL A 128 2.76 -24.05 8.08
C VAL A 128 2.10 -22.95 8.91
N ILE A 129 2.21 -21.67 8.53
CA ILE A 129 1.58 -20.54 9.23
C ILE A 129 0.07 -20.58 9.03
N TRP A 130 -0.40 -20.87 7.81
CA TRP A 130 -1.83 -20.96 7.50
C TRP A 130 -2.57 -21.94 8.42
N LYS A 131 -2.00 -23.14 8.61
CA LYS A 131 -2.59 -24.21 9.41
C LYS A 131 -2.91 -23.77 10.84
N PHE A 132 -2.11 -22.85 11.40
CA PHE A 132 -2.28 -22.35 12.76
C PHE A 132 -3.07 -21.03 12.83
N VAL A 133 -2.96 -20.17 11.81
CA VAL A 133 -3.65 -18.86 11.78
C VAL A 133 -5.13 -18.99 11.38
N ALA A 134 -5.44 -19.87 10.42
CA ALA A 134 -6.80 -20.14 9.91
C ALA A 134 -7.70 -18.89 9.86
N PRO A 135 -7.43 -17.93 8.94
CA PRO A 135 -8.12 -16.63 8.91
C PRO A 135 -9.63 -16.81 8.91
N ARG A 136 -10.32 -16.15 9.85
CA ARG A 136 -11.78 -16.30 10.00
C ARG A 136 -12.55 -15.22 9.26
N ASP A 137 -12.01 -14.00 9.18
CA ASP A 137 -12.65 -12.90 8.49
C ASP A 137 -12.52 -13.04 6.95
N PRO A 138 -13.55 -12.66 6.18
CA PRO A 138 -13.56 -12.81 4.72
C PRO A 138 -12.42 -12.08 4.02
N ARG A 139 -12.04 -10.89 4.49
CA ARG A 139 -10.96 -10.08 3.91
C ARG A 139 -9.63 -10.81 3.99
N SER A 140 -9.28 -11.30 5.18
CA SER A 140 -8.04 -12.07 5.36
C SER A 140 -8.09 -13.39 4.57
N LYS A 141 -9.25 -14.06 4.49
CA LYS A 141 -9.36 -15.25 3.62
C LYS A 141 -9.06 -14.93 2.16
N MET A 142 -9.55 -13.81 1.64
CA MET A 142 -9.29 -13.38 0.26
C MET A 142 -7.82 -13.02 0.04
N GLU A 143 -7.19 -12.26 0.95
CA GLU A 143 -5.75 -11.96 0.85
C GLU A 143 -4.89 -13.23 0.82
N TRP A 144 -5.20 -14.20 1.68
CA TRP A 144 -4.50 -15.50 1.67
C TRP A 144 -4.79 -16.32 0.42
N ALA A 145 -6.02 -16.29 -0.10
CA ALA A 145 -6.38 -16.99 -1.32
C ALA A 145 -5.62 -16.43 -2.53
N LYS A 146 -5.49 -15.09 -2.63
CA LYS A 146 -4.64 -14.44 -3.63
C LYS A 146 -3.19 -14.91 -3.53
N HIS A 147 -2.57 -14.83 -2.35
CA HIS A 147 -1.17 -15.24 -2.17
C HIS A 147 -0.93 -16.69 -2.60
N ARG A 148 -1.84 -17.60 -2.23
CA ARG A 148 -1.75 -19.03 -2.58
C ARG A 148 -2.02 -19.35 -4.06
N ALA A 149 -2.65 -18.44 -4.78
CA ALA A 149 -2.87 -18.58 -6.23
C ALA A 149 -1.64 -18.16 -7.04
N LEU A 150 -0.65 -17.51 -6.41
CA LEU A 150 0.52 -16.92 -7.05
C LEU A 150 1.80 -17.66 -6.67
N ARG A 151 2.69 -17.79 -7.66
CA ARG A 151 4.04 -18.32 -7.49
C ARG A 151 4.99 -17.20 -7.07
N PRO A 152 6.12 -17.53 -6.42
CA PRO A 152 7.14 -16.55 -6.05
C PRO A 152 7.51 -15.62 -7.22
N VAL A 153 7.54 -14.32 -6.95
CA VAL A 153 7.82 -13.29 -7.96
C VAL A 153 9.25 -13.46 -8.47
N THR A 154 9.41 -13.39 -9.80
CA THR A 154 10.73 -13.47 -10.44
C THR A 154 10.98 -12.24 -11.31
N CYS A 155 12.26 -11.90 -11.50
CA CYS A 155 12.65 -10.73 -12.28
C CYS A 155 13.60 -11.12 -13.43
N PRO A 156 13.12 -11.83 -14.47
CA PRO A 156 13.95 -12.20 -15.60
C PRO A 156 14.43 -10.96 -16.37
N GLN A 157 15.57 -11.12 -17.05
CA GLN A 157 16.10 -10.08 -17.93
C GLN A 157 15.27 -10.00 -19.21
N TYR A 158 14.97 -8.79 -19.66
CA TYR A 158 14.18 -8.52 -20.85
C TYR A 158 14.80 -7.37 -21.65
N GLN A 159 15.26 -7.65 -22.87
CA GLN A 159 15.94 -6.75 -23.81
C GLN A 159 17.17 -6.02 -23.19
N GLN A 160 16.93 -5.02 -22.34
CA GLN A 160 17.94 -4.19 -21.65
C GLN A 160 17.57 -3.78 -20.21
N GLY A 161 16.62 -4.46 -19.56
CA GLY A 161 16.41 -4.36 -18.10
C GLY A 161 15.56 -5.49 -17.57
N ARG A 162 14.74 -5.27 -16.55
CA ARG A 162 13.97 -6.33 -15.89
C ARG A 162 12.47 -6.13 -16.02
N VAL A 163 11.76 -7.25 -16.04
CA VAL A 163 10.30 -7.30 -15.89
C VAL A 163 9.97 -7.96 -14.57
N ILE A 164 8.85 -7.58 -13.97
CA ILE A 164 8.34 -8.24 -12.77
C ILE A 164 7.39 -9.34 -13.24
N GLN A 165 7.83 -10.58 -13.18
CA GLN A 165 7.02 -11.71 -13.62
C GLN A 165 6.21 -12.26 -12.44
N VAL A 166 4.90 -12.22 -12.58
CA VAL A 166 3.93 -12.76 -11.62
C VAL A 166 3.17 -13.89 -12.30
N ASP A 167 3.51 -15.12 -11.94
CA ASP A 167 2.83 -16.31 -12.45
C ASP A 167 1.81 -16.82 -11.42
N GLY A 168 0.70 -17.38 -11.89
CA GLY A 168 -0.27 -17.98 -10.99
C GLY A 168 -1.40 -18.71 -11.69
N SER A 169 -2.28 -19.30 -10.90
CA SER A 169 -3.55 -19.82 -11.40
C SER A 169 -4.54 -20.08 -10.28
N THR A 170 -5.83 -19.95 -10.59
CA THR A 170 -6.93 -20.25 -9.65
C THR A 170 -8.12 -20.84 -10.40
N ASP A 171 -8.88 -21.71 -9.73
CA ASP A 171 -10.19 -22.21 -10.16
C ASP A 171 -11.36 -21.46 -9.50
N ASP A 172 -11.07 -20.58 -8.54
CA ASP A 172 -12.04 -19.70 -7.88
C ASP A 172 -12.19 -18.37 -8.65
N HIS A 173 -13.43 -18.04 -9.01
CA HIS A 173 -13.79 -16.85 -9.79
C HIS A 173 -13.58 -15.55 -8.99
N ASP A 174 -13.89 -15.55 -7.69
CA ASP A 174 -13.76 -14.38 -6.83
C ASP A 174 -12.28 -14.07 -6.58
N VAL A 175 -11.47 -15.11 -6.40
CA VAL A 175 -10.02 -14.97 -6.28
C VAL A 175 -9.43 -14.42 -7.58
N TYR A 176 -9.87 -14.91 -8.74
CA TYR A 176 -9.40 -14.41 -10.03
C TYR A 176 -9.73 -12.92 -10.21
N ALA A 177 -10.98 -12.52 -9.92
CA ALA A 177 -11.37 -11.11 -9.98
C ALA A 177 -10.52 -10.24 -9.05
N ALA A 178 -10.31 -10.68 -7.80
CA ALA A 178 -9.48 -9.97 -6.84
C ALA A 178 -7.98 -9.89 -7.25
N LEU A 179 -7.49 -10.87 -8.02
CA LEU A 179 -6.15 -10.85 -8.62
C LEU A 179 -6.06 -9.86 -9.79
N GLU A 180 -7.11 -9.69 -10.58
CA GLU A 180 -7.15 -8.66 -11.62
C GLU A 180 -7.17 -7.26 -11.02
N ASP A 181 -7.92 -7.03 -9.94
CA ASP A 181 -7.88 -5.77 -9.19
C ASP A 181 -6.48 -5.50 -8.62
N LEU A 182 -5.83 -6.53 -8.07
CA LEU A 182 -4.45 -6.44 -7.59
C LEU A 182 -3.47 -6.12 -8.72
N ARG A 183 -3.64 -6.71 -9.91
CA ARG A 183 -2.81 -6.43 -11.09
C ARG A 183 -2.87 -4.93 -11.44
N VAL A 184 -4.07 -4.38 -11.56
CA VAL A 184 -4.29 -2.96 -11.88
C VAL A 184 -3.64 -2.08 -10.82
N TRP A 185 -3.87 -2.39 -9.55
CA TRP A 185 -3.24 -1.67 -8.45
C TRP A 185 -1.70 -1.71 -8.53
N CYS A 186 -1.11 -2.88 -8.76
CA CYS A 186 0.34 -3.01 -8.89
C CYS A 186 0.90 -2.21 -10.08
N GLU A 187 0.22 -2.19 -11.22
CA GLU A 187 0.59 -1.40 -12.40
C GLU A 187 0.57 0.11 -12.09
N GLU A 188 -0.48 0.58 -11.40
CA GLU A 188 -0.58 1.97 -10.97
C GLU A 188 0.53 2.37 -10.00
N GLN A 189 0.81 1.51 -9.02
CA GLN A 189 1.86 1.75 -8.03
C GLN A 189 3.26 1.75 -8.67
N LEU A 190 3.56 0.81 -9.57
CA LEU A 190 4.84 0.77 -10.28
C LEU A 190 5.02 2.02 -11.15
N ARG A 191 3.99 2.42 -11.90
CA ARG A 191 4.02 3.65 -12.71
C ARG A 191 4.26 4.88 -11.85
N GLY A 192 3.49 5.04 -10.76
CA GLY A 192 3.65 6.18 -9.86
C GLY A 192 5.04 6.25 -9.20
N CYS A 193 5.60 5.09 -8.84
CA CYS A 193 6.98 4.99 -8.34
C CYS A 193 8.02 5.40 -9.39
N SER A 194 7.88 4.91 -10.62
CA SER A 194 8.75 5.25 -11.74
C SER A 194 8.70 6.75 -12.06
N ASP A 195 7.50 7.33 -12.13
CA ASP A 195 7.30 8.75 -12.36
C ASP A 195 7.93 9.60 -11.25
N LEU A 196 7.73 9.19 -9.99
CA LEU A 196 8.28 9.89 -8.84
C LEU A 196 9.81 9.93 -8.86
N LEU A 197 10.46 8.83 -9.23
CA LEU A 197 11.92 8.78 -9.36
C LEU A 197 12.42 9.55 -10.59
N ALA A 198 11.73 9.45 -11.71
CA ALA A 198 12.10 10.17 -12.93
C ALA A 198 12.11 11.70 -12.71
N ARG A 199 11.13 12.22 -11.95
CA ARG A 199 11.03 13.65 -11.60
C ARG A 199 12.21 14.16 -10.76
N MET A 200 12.92 13.28 -10.07
CA MET A 200 14.11 13.66 -9.30
C MET A 200 15.30 13.99 -10.20
N ASN A 201 15.28 13.51 -11.45
CA ASN A 201 16.37 13.65 -12.41
C ASN A 201 17.72 13.15 -11.86
N ASP A 202 17.70 12.10 -11.02
CA ASP A 202 18.90 11.49 -10.45
C ASP A 202 19.33 10.29 -11.30
N PRO A 203 20.53 10.32 -11.91
CA PRO A 203 21.00 9.22 -12.73
C PRO A 203 21.27 7.93 -11.94
N ARG A 204 21.48 8.02 -10.62
CA ARG A 204 21.92 6.88 -9.78
C ARG A 204 20.74 6.06 -9.25
N HIS A 205 19.64 6.70 -8.90
CA HIS A 205 18.51 6.08 -8.22
C HIS A 205 17.33 5.88 -9.19
N LYS A 206 17.45 4.88 -10.07
CA LYS A 206 16.42 4.55 -11.06
C LYS A 206 15.80 3.18 -10.78
N LEU A 207 14.61 2.96 -11.33
CA LEU A 207 14.04 1.61 -11.47
C LEU A 207 14.42 1.08 -12.83
N ASP A 208 15.16 -0.01 -12.84
CA ASP A 208 15.42 -0.80 -14.05
C ASP A 208 14.33 -1.87 -14.21
N LEU A 209 13.08 -1.45 -14.09
CA LEU A 209 11.86 -2.26 -14.16
C LEU A 209 10.90 -1.61 -15.14
N TYR A 210 10.54 -2.33 -16.21
CA TYR A 210 9.78 -1.75 -17.31
C TYR A 210 8.27 -1.95 -17.20
N HIS A 211 7.85 -3.17 -16.86
CA HIS A 211 6.45 -3.52 -16.70
C HIS A 211 6.30 -4.79 -15.85
N ILE A 212 5.06 -5.07 -15.50
CA ILE A 212 4.65 -6.29 -14.82
C ILE A 212 4.15 -7.26 -15.88
N ASP A 213 4.75 -8.44 -15.95
CA ASP A 213 4.30 -9.54 -16.79
C ASP A 213 3.39 -10.42 -15.95
N TRP A 214 2.09 -10.12 -16.00
CA TRP A 214 1.07 -10.76 -15.19
C TRP A 214 0.46 -11.98 -15.91
N ARG A 215 0.82 -13.18 -15.44
CA ARG A 215 0.50 -14.47 -16.06
C ARG A 215 -0.29 -15.35 -15.11
N VAL A 216 -1.50 -14.91 -14.76
CA VAL A 216 -2.43 -15.65 -13.91
C VAL A 216 -3.49 -16.34 -14.78
N ALA A 217 -3.56 -17.67 -14.70
CA ALA A 217 -4.52 -18.45 -15.49
C ALA A 217 -5.78 -18.82 -14.69
N ALA A 218 -6.95 -18.55 -15.25
CA ALA A 218 -8.22 -19.12 -14.79
C ALA A 218 -8.32 -20.61 -15.18
N ARG A 219 -8.73 -21.47 -14.23
CA ARG A 219 -8.90 -22.90 -14.45
C ARG A 219 -10.36 -23.29 -14.27
N GLY A 220 -10.94 -23.99 -15.24
CA GLY A 220 -12.33 -24.47 -15.15
C GLY A 220 -13.40 -23.42 -15.46
N PHE A 221 -13.01 -22.18 -15.76
CA PHE A 221 -13.91 -21.13 -16.23
C PHE A 221 -13.23 -20.21 -17.23
N LYS A 222 -14.04 -19.44 -17.97
CA LYS A 222 -13.57 -18.42 -18.90
C LYS A 222 -13.84 -17.04 -18.27
N PRO A 223 -12.80 -16.28 -17.90
CA PRO A 223 -12.97 -14.92 -17.41
C PRO A 223 -13.69 -14.07 -18.46
N VAL A 224 -14.69 -13.29 -18.01
CA VAL A 224 -15.33 -12.26 -18.83
C VAL A 224 -15.09 -10.95 -18.12
N SER A 225 -14.28 -10.08 -18.72
CA SER A 225 -14.09 -8.73 -18.21
C SER A 225 -15.33 -7.91 -18.54
N VAL A 226 -16.04 -7.47 -17.51
CA VAL A 226 -17.16 -6.54 -17.65
C VAL A 226 -16.68 -5.20 -17.10
N GLN A 227 -16.46 -4.24 -17.99
CA GLN A 227 -16.13 -2.88 -17.61
C GLN A 227 -17.38 -2.01 -17.72
N PHE A 228 -17.64 -1.25 -16.66
CA PHE A 228 -18.67 -0.23 -16.65
C PHE A 228 -17.99 1.11 -16.88
N GLU A 229 -18.26 1.74 -18.02
CA GLU A 229 -17.84 3.11 -18.25
C GLU A 229 -18.99 4.06 -17.94
N PHE A 230 -18.67 5.08 -17.15
CA PHE A 230 -19.66 6.08 -16.77
C PHE A 230 -19.81 7.13 -17.88
N HIS A 231 -20.93 7.11 -18.60
CA HIS A 231 -21.19 8.06 -19.69
C HIS A 231 -21.59 9.45 -19.13
N ARG A 232 -20.57 10.22 -18.71
CA ARG A 232 -20.73 11.51 -18.00
C ARG A 232 -21.76 12.45 -18.61
N ASN A 233 -21.72 12.64 -19.93
CA ASN A 233 -22.66 13.55 -20.61
C ASN A 233 -24.12 13.13 -20.42
N ARG A 234 -24.38 11.82 -20.44
CA ARG A 234 -25.72 11.29 -20.32
C ARG A 234 -26.23 11.31 -18.87
N MET A 235 -25.32 11.23 -17.90
CA MET A 235 -25.68 11.50 -16.51
C MET A 235 -26.07 12.96 -16.32
N PHE A 236 -25.33 13.91 -16.90
CA PHE A 236 -25.71 15.32 -16.79
C PHE A 236 -27.07 15.59 -17.45
N GLU A 237 -27.37 14.94 -18.58
CA GLU A 237 -28.71 15.01 -19.20
C GLU A 237 -29.78 14.46 -18.25
N ILE A 238 -29.62 13.26 -17.70
CA ILE A 238 -30.59 12.63 -16.80
C ILE A 238 -30.76 13.43 -15.50
N LEU A 239 -29.65 13.86 -14.88
CA LEU A 239 -29.69 14.66 -13.65
C LEU A 239 -30.28 16.04 -13.92
N SER A 240 -29.99 16.67 -15.06
CA SER A 240 -30.60 17.94 -15.42
C SER A 240 -32.09 17.79 -15.70
N ASP A 241 -32.52 16.69 -16.35
CA ASP A 241 -33.94 16.41 -16.58
C ASP A 241 -34.67 16.12 -15.26
N GLU A 242 -34.04 15.45 -14.30
CA GLU A 242 -34.64 15.18 -12.98
C GLU A 242 -34.68 16.42 -12.07
N ILE A 243 -33.65 17.27 -12.12
CA ILE A 243 -33.53 18.45 -11.25
C ILE A 243 -34.27 19.65 -11.84
N TYR A 244 -34.23 19.82 -13.17
CA TYR A 244 -34.77 20.98 -13.88
C TYR A 244 -36.00 20.66 -14.74
N GLN A 245 -36.50 19.42 -14.73
CA GLN A 245 -37.64 18.99 -15.58
C GLN A 245 -37.47 19.30 -17.07
N GLY A 246 -36.23 19.33 -17.55
CA GLY A 246 -35.91 19.67 -18.93
C GLY A 246 -35.96 21.17 -19.25
N ASP A 247 -35.96 22.06 -18.25
CA ASP A 247 -35.78 23.51 -18.49
C ASP A 247 -34.29 23.88 -18.47
N PRO A 248 -33.70 24.29 -19.62
CA PRO A 248 -32.32 24.76 -19.68
C PRO A 248 -32.12 26.19 -19.15
N TYR A 249 -33.15 26.84 -18.58
CA TYR A 249 -33.12 28.22 -18.08
C TYR A 249 -33.60 28.38 -16.63
#